data_AF-A0A1I0EYA4-F1
#
_entry.id   AF-A0A1I0EYA4-F1
#
_cell.length_a   1.000
_cell.length_b   1.000
_cell.length_c   1.000
_cell.angle_alpha   90.00
_cell.angle_beta   90.00
_cell.angle_gamma   90.00
#
_symmetry.space_group_name_H-M   'P 1'
#
loop_
_entity.id
_entity.type
_entity.pdbx_description
1 polymer ?
#
loop_
_entity_poly.entity_id
_entity_poly.type
_entity_poly.pdbx_seq_one_letter_code
_entity_poly.pdbx_strand_id
1 'polypeptide(L)'
;MTYLILFLSGLSLGLILQRIEWNSKKLKKWIRTALNLFFLVSIILVAVGYGLLVNMYVVNTGLYIFIPTFAVYLVRQTFIYFKVKE
;
A
#
# COMPACT_ATOMS: atom_id res chain seq x y z
N MET A 1 9.02 4.86 15.81
CA MET A 1 10.03 4.24 14.91
C MET A 1 9.43 3.16 14.02
N THR A 2 8.66 2.21 14.55
CA THR A 2 8.08 1.10 13.77
C THR A 2 7.28 1.55 12.54
N TYR A 3 6.41 2.55 12.67
CA TYR A 3 5.62 3.07 11.53
C TYR A 3 6.47 3.76 10.45
N LEU A 4 7.59 4.38 10.84
CA LEU A 4 8.53 4.98 9.89
C LEU A 4 9.26 3.89 9.09
N ILE A 5 9.65 2.79 9.73
CA ILE A 5 10.28 1.64 9.07
C ILE A 5 9.31 1.00 8.07
N LEU A 6 8.04 0.82 8.44
CA LEU A 6 7.01 0.30 7.53
C LEU A 6 6.77 1.23 6.34
N PHE A 7 6.82 2.53 6.58
CA PHE A 7 6.66 3.50 5.51
C PHE A 7 7.83 3.42 4.52
N LEU A 8 9.07 3.36 5.02
CA LEU A 8 10.27 3.21 4.20
C LEU A 8 10.32 1.87 3.44
N SER A 9 9.88 0.78 4.07
CA SER A 9 9.80 -0.52 3.40
C SER A 9 8.73 -0.52 2.31
N GLY A 10 7.59 0.12 2.56
CA GLY A 10 6.54 0.36 1.55
C GLY A 10 7.02 1.21 0.38
N LEU A 11 7.79 2.28 0.63
CA LEU A 11 8.39 3.08 -0.44
C LEU A 11 9.35 2.25 -1.31
N SER A 12 10.21 1.45 -0.67
CA SER A 12 11.18 0.59 -1.35
C SER A 12 10.47 -0.46 -2.22
N LEU A 13 9.43 -1.11 -1.68
CA LEU A 13 8.56 -2.02 -2.42
C LEU A 13 7.86 -1.31 -3.59
N GLY A 14 7.40 -0.07 -3.39
CA GLY A 14 6.75 0.72 -4.42
C GLY A 14 7.65 0.96 -5.64
N LEU A 15 8.92 1.29 -5.40
CA LEU A 15 9.91 1.50 -6.46
C LEU A 15 10.22 0.19 -7.21
N ILE A 16 10.36 -0.93 -6.49
CA ILE A 16 10.60 -2.25 -7.10
C ILE A 16 9.41 -2.65 -7.97
N LEU A 17 8.19 -2.56 -7.45
CA LEU A 17 6.97 -2.89 -8.18
C LEU A 17 6.80 -2.00 -9.40
N GLN A 18 7.09 -0.71 -9.30
CA GLN A 18 7.05 0.20 -10.44
C GLN A 18 8.01 -0.23 -11.56
N ARG A 19 9.24 -0.63 -11.23
CA ARG A 19 10.21 -1.13 -12.22
C ARG A 19 9.71 -2.39 -12.92
N ILE A 20 9.06 -3.29 -12.17
CA ILE A 20 8.43 -4.51 -12.71
C ILE A 20 7.24 -4.16 -13.62
N GLU A 21 6.41 -3.20 -13.22
CA GLU A 21 5.25 -2.74 -14.01
C GLU A 21 5.66 -2.11 -15.34
N TRP A 22 6.83 -1.47 -15.40
CA TRP A 22 7.38 -0.94 -16.65
C TRP A 22 7.66 -2.06 -17.66
N ASN A 23 8.19 -3.18 -17.17
CA ASN A 23 8.60 -4.31 -18.02
C ASN A 23 7.42 -5.21 -18.42
N SER A 24 6.32 -5.24 -17.66
CA SER A 24 5.20 -6.15 -17.93
C SER A 24 3.81 -5.55 -17.68
N LYS A 25 3.06 -5.34 -18.77
CA LYS A 25 1.66 -4.89 -18.73
C LYS A 25 0.71 -5.87 -18.03
N LYS A 26 0.97 -7.18 -18.13
CA LYS A 26 0.15 -8.21 -17.45
C LYS A 26 0.34 -8.13 -15.93
N LEU A 27 1.59 -8.02 -15.45
CA LEU A 27 1.87 -7.88 -14.02
C LEU A 27 1.28 -6.60 -13.43
N LYS A 28 1.26 -5.49 -14.18
CA LYS A 28 0.63 -4.24 -13.74
C LYS A 28 -0.82 -4.41 -13.28
N LYS A 29 -1.61 -5.22 -14.01
CA LYS A 29 -3.01 -5.48 -13.64
C LYS A 29 -3.10 -6.30 -12.35
N TRP A 30 -2.31 -7.36 -12.24
CA TRP A 30 -2.26 -8.21 -11.04
C TRP A 30 -1.79 -7.46 -9.79
N ILE A 31 -0.69 -6.71 -9.89
CA ILE A 31 -0.16 -5.89 -8.80
C ILE A 31 -1.20 -4.86 -8.36
N ARG A 32 -1.88 -4.20 -9.30
CA ARG A 32 -2.96 -3.25 -8.97
C ARG A 32 -4.11 -3.92 -8.23
N THR A 33 -4.56 -5.08 -8.68
CA THR A 33 -5.63 -5.83 -8.00
C THR A 33 -5.21 -6.23 -6.60
N ALA A 34 -4.00 -6.79 -6.43
CA ALA A 34 -3.49 -7.19 -5.13
C ALA A 34 -3.37 -6.01 -4.16
N LEU A 35 -2.78 -4.89 -4.59
CA LEU A 35 -2.66 -3.69 -3.76
C LEU A 35 -4.02 -3.10 -3.37
N ASN A 36 -4.98 -3.06 -4.30
CA ASN A 36 -6.33 -2.59 -4.01
C ASN A 36 -6.99 -3.48 -2.94
N LEU A 37 -6.80 -4.79 -3.04
CA LEU A 37 -7.37 -5.76 -2.11
C LEU A 37 -6.72 -5.65 -0.72
N PHE A 38 -5.39 -5.54 -0.65
CA PHE A 38 -4.69 -5.31 0.62
C PHE A 38 -5.11 -3.99 1.28
N PHE A 39 -5.26 -2.92 0.49
CA PHE A 39 -5.72 -1.63 0.99
C PHE A 39 -7.14 -1.72 1.56
N LEU A 40 -8.07 -2.35 0.82
CA LEU A 40 -9.44 -2.58 1.28
C LEU A 40 -9.46 -3.40 2.58
N VAL A 41 -8.73 -4.51 2.63
CA VAL A 41 -8.64 -5.37 3.82
C VAL A 41 -8.08 -4.60 5.01
N SER A 42 -7.05 -3.77 4.79
CA SER A 42 -6.49 -2.94 5.87
C SER A 42 -7.49 -1.94 6.43
N ILE A 43 -8.29 -1.30 5.57
CA ILE A 43 -9.36 -0.38 5.99
C ILE A 43 -10.43 -1.13 6.79
N ILE A 44 -10.85 -2.30 6.32
CA ILE A 44 -11.82 -3.15 7.02
C ILE A 44 -11.29 -3.53 8.39
N LEU A 45 -10.02 -3.95 8.52
CA LEU A 45 -9.42 -4.30 9.81
C LEU A 45 -9.35 -3.09 10.75
N VAL A 46 -8.99 -1.91 10.27
CA VAL A 46 -8.99 -0.70 11.08
C VAL A 46 -10.42 -0.36 11.54
N ALA A 47 -11.40 -0.39 10.63
CA ALA A 47 -12.79 -0.06 10.93
C ALA A 47 -13.43 -1.06 11.90
N VAL A 48 -13.21 -2.36 11.69
CA VAL A 48 -13.67 -3.43 12.57
C VAL A 48 -12.98 -3.36 13.93
N GLY A 49 -11.67 -3.11 13.95
CA GLY A 49 -10.91 -2.95 15.19
C GLY A 49 -11.39 -1.76 16.04
N TYR A 50 -11.79 -0.66 15.39
CA TYR A 50 -12.41 0.47 16.06
C TYR A 50 -13.86 0.18 16.51
N GLY A 51 -14.65 -0.49 15.66
CA GLY A 51 -16.08 -0.72 15.89
C GLY A 51 -16.41 -1.85 16.89
N LEU A 52 -15.64 -2.94 16.92
CA LEU A 52 -15.88 -4.10 17.78
C LEU A 52 -15.11 -4.04 19.11
N LEU A 53 -15.21 -2.96 19.88
CA LEU A 53 -14.61 -2.79 21.23
C LEU A 53 -13.18 -2.23 21.28
N VAL A 54 -12.80 -1.32 20.36
CA VAL A 54 -11.49 -0.62 20.41
C VAL A 54 -10.33 -1.61 20.60
N ASN A 55 -10.34 -2.70 19.82
CA ASN A 55 -9.29 -3.70 19.91
C ASN A 55 -8.02 -3.15 19.24
N MET A 56 -7.17 -2.55 20.07
CA MET A 56 -5.89 -1.94 19.68
C MET A 56 -4.99 -2.89 18.87
N TYR A 57 -5.08 -4.22 19.08
CA TYR A 57 -4.30 -5.19 18.31
C TYR A 57 -4.78 -5.32 16.87
N VAL A 58 -6.10 -5.36 16.65
CA VAL A 58 -6.70 -5.43 15.31
C VAL A 58 -6.48 -4.12 14.57
N VAL A 59 -6.67 -2.98 15.25
CA VAL A 59 -6.37 -1.65 14.70
C VAL A 59 -4.91 -1.54 14.29
N ASN A 60 -3.97 -1.95 15.15
CA ASN A 60 -2.55 -1.95 14.83
C ASN A 60 -2.25 -2.85 13.64
N THR A 61 -2.83 -4.04 13.56
CA THR A 61 -2.66 -4.95 12.41
C THR A 61 -3.15 -4.30 11.11
N GLY A 62 -4.30 -3.63 11.16
CA GLY A 62 -4.80 -2.84 10.04
C GLY A 62 -3.82 -1.74 9.62
N LEU A 63 -3.27 -0.98 10.59
CA LEU A 63 -2.26 0.06 10.32
C LEU A 63 -0.95 -0.50 9.78
N TYR A 64 -0.49 -1.66 10.27
CA TYR A 64 0.71 -2.35 9.81
C TYR A 64 0.64 -2.73 8.33
N ILE A 65 -0.56 -3.03 7.83
CA ILE A 65 -0.80 -3.32 6.42
C ILE A 65 -1.07 -2.02 5.64
N PHE A 66 -1.85 -1.10 6.22
CA PHE A 66 -2.25 0.15 5.59
C PHE A 66 -1.05 1.03 5.22
N ILE A 67 -0.14 1.26 6.16
CA ILE A 67 1.00 2.18 5.98
C ILE A 67 1.91 1.77 4.81
N PRO A 68 2.43 0.54 4.73
CA PRO A 68 3.28 0.15 3.60
C PRO A 68 2.50 0.12 2.29
N THR A 69 1.23 -0.31 2.31
CA THR A 69 0.38 -0.32 1.10
C THR A 69 0.14 1.09 0.58
N PHE A 70 -0.14 2.04 1.48
CA PHE A 70 -0.30 3.46 1.15
C PHE A 70 0.99 4.09 0.61
N ALA A 71 2.14 3.77 1.20
CA ALA A 71 3.44 4.20 0.68
C ALA A 71 3.69 3.70 -0.75
N VAL A 72 3.35 2.44 -1.03
CA VAL A 72 3.41 1.88 -2.41
C VAL A 72 2.48 2.66 -3.36
N TYR A 73 1.27 3.02 -2.91
CA TYR A 73 0.35 3.84 -3.72
C TYR A 73 0.91 5.22 -4.02
N LEU A 74 1.51 5.89 -3.03
CA LEU A 74 2.12 7.19 -3.20
C LEU A 74 3.17 7.13 -4.29
N VAL A 75 4.15 6.22 -4.19
CA VAL A 75 5.18 6.04 -5.23
C VAL A 75 4.55 5.89 -6.61
N ARG A 76 3.56 4.99 -6.74
CA ARG A 76 2.90 4.77 -8.03
C ARG A 76 2.21 6.01 -8.58
N GLN A 77 1.56 6.82 -7.74
CA GLN A 77 0.91 8.06 -8.19
C GLN A 77 1.93 9.14 -8.57
N THR A 78 3.00 9.30 -7.79
CA THR A 78 4.03 10.32 -8.05
C THR A 78 4.61 10.15 -9.46
N PHE A 79 4.87 8.91 -9.88
CA PHE A 79 5.47 8.66 -11.20
C PHE A 79 4.49 8.61 -12.37
N ILE A 80 3.19 8.41 -12.14
CA ILE A 80 2.18 8.65 -13.18
C ILE A 80 2.21 10.13 -13.59
N TYR A 81 2.40 11.03 -12.62
CA TYR A 81 2.48 12.47 -12.89
C TYR A 81 3.72 12.88 -13.70
N PHE A 82 4.85 12.18 -13.52
CA PHE A 82 6.05 12.40 -14.33
C PHE A 82 5.91 11.86 -15.76
N LYS A 83 5.28 10.69 -15.93
CA LYS A 83 5.08 10.09 -17.27
C LYS A 83 4.09 10.85 -18.17
N VAL A 84 3.21 11.67 -17.58
CA VAL A 84 2.24 12.49 -18.34
C VAL A 84 2.85 13.82 -18.81
N LYS A 85 4.01 14.22 -18.27
CA LYS A 85 4.70 15.46 -18.64
C LYS A 85 5.80 15.30 -19.70
N GLU A 86 6.14 14.07 -20.10
CA GLU A 86 6.94 13.77 -21.30
C GLU A 86 6.02 13.56 -22.52
#